data_AF-A0A0G2GQ97-F1
#
_entry.id   AF-A0A0G2GQ97-F1
#
_cell.length_a   1.000
_cell.length_b   1.000
_cell.length_c   1.000
_cell.angle_alpha   90.00
_cell.angle_beta   90.00
_cell.angle_gamma   90.00
#
_symmetry.space_group_name_H-M   'P 1'
#
loop_
_entity.id
_entity.type
_entity.pdbx_description
1 polymer ?
#
loop_
_entity_poly.entity_id
_entity_poly.type
_entity_poly.pdbx_seq_one_letter_code
_entity_poly.pdbx_strand_id
1 'polypeptide(L)'
;MNATCFQGTIFIEENHAYKLGSWEEQRAQRPFPGAASQDLMSYWGYKFETLSLLSKPWDPSSRREIESREDEIVNNHAQYCSIVRTGLGKVKMVLGGEVDAVWDVKPEDKNASINWVELKTTAEIHNDRDYMKFERKLLKFWIQSFLLGVPKIVVGYRTKDGILSRLEELETQSIPDRVKIHGRGSWDGNICINFAAVFLEWLKTVITGDGVWRIRKPEKAPFIEVFKLEESGFGDILHEDFVKARSHI
;
A
#
# COMPACT_ATOMS: atom_id res chain seq x y z
N MET A 1 -7.35 13.18 -4.06
CA MET A 1 -6.81 12.61 -5.31
C MET A 1 -7.27 13.47 -6.46
N ASN A 2 -6.47 13.60 -7.51
CA ASN A 2 -6.90 14.18 -8.78
C ASN A 2 -7.23 13.06 -9.76
N ALA A 3 -8.09 13.34 -10.74
CA ALA A 3 -8.42 12.38 -11.78
C ALA A 3 -8.71 13.08 -13.11
N THR A 4 -8.43 12.38 -14.21
CA THR A 4 -8.79 12.81 -15.57
C THR A 4 -9.21 11.63 -16.42
N CYS A 5 -9.96 11.86 -17.49
CA CYS A 5 -10.41 10.83 -18.41
C CYS A 5 -9.74 11.02 -19.78
N PHE A 6 -9.08 9.98 -20.26
CA PHE A 6 -8.44 9.98 -21.57
C PHE A 6 -8.68 8.64 -22.27
N GLN A 7 -9.22 8.69 -23.49
CA GLN A 7 -9.60 7.52 -24.30
C GLN A 7 -10.43 6.48 -23.53
N GLY A 8 -11.43 6.94 -22.76
CA GLY A 8 -12.32 6.08 -21.99
C GLY A 8 -11.69 5.44 -20.74
N THR A 9 -10.48 5.85 -20.37
CA THR A 9 -9.78 5.40 -19.16
C THR A 9 -9.64 6.55 -18.17
N ILE A 10 -9.97 6.30 -16.91
CA ILE A 10 -9.79 7.26 -15.82
C ILE A 10 -8.40 7.05 -15.22
N PHE A 11 -7.59 8.09 -15.22
CA PHE A 11 -6.30 8.15 -14.54
C PHE A 11 -6.49 8.88 -13.21
N ILE A 12 -5.96 8.30 -12.14
CA ILE A 12 -6.11 8.83 -10.77
C ILE A 12 -4.72 8.95 -10.16
N GLU A 13 -4.46 10.09 -9.53
CA GLU A 13 -3.23 10.34 -8.79
C GLU A 13 -3.51 10.91 -7.39
N GLU A 14 -2.50 10.84 -6.53
CA GLU A 14 -2.54 11.49 -5.24
C GLU A 14 -2.45 13.02 -5.41
N ASN A 15 -3.16 13.77 -4.57
CA ASN A 15 -2.94 15.22 -4.51
C ASN A 15 -1.66 15.48 -3.71
N HIS A 16 -0.55 15.72 -4.41
CA HIS A 16 0.77 15.91 -3.82
C HIS A 16 0.81 17.05 -2.80
N ALA A 17 0.21 18.21 -3.10
CA ALA A 17 0.20 19.36 -2.20
C ALA A 17 -0.53 19.05 -0.88
N TYR A 18 -1.66 18.34 -0.96
CA TYR A 18 -2.38 17.91 0.25
C TYR A 18 -1.58 16.90 1.08
N LYS A 19 -0.88 15.97 0.40
CA LYS A 19 -0.01 14.99 1.06
C LYS A 19 1.11 15.68 1.83
N LEU A 20 1.80 16.62 1.19
CA LEU A 20 2.88 17.40 1.81
C LEU A 20 2.39 18.17 3.04
N GLY A 21 1.26 18.87 2.93
CA GLY A 21 0.68 19.59 4.08
C GLY A 21 0.35 18.65 5.24
N SER A 22 -0.25 17.49 4.96
CA SER A 22 -0.54 16.49 6.01
C SER A 22 0.73 15.94 6.67
N TRP A 23 1.81 15.76 5.90
CA TRP A 23 3.11 15.33 6.45
C TRP A 23 3.75 16.39 7.35
N GLU A 24 3.67 17.67 6.97
CA GLU A 24 4.16 18.78 7.78
C GLU A 24 3.40 18.88 9.11
N GLU A 25 2.06 18.79 9.06
CA GLU A 25 1.22 18.75 10.25
C GLU A 25 1.56 17.58 11.18
N GLN A 26 1.76 16.38 10.62
CA GLN A 26 2.14 15.20 11.39
C GLN A 26 3.52 15.33 12.04
N ARG A 27 4.50 15.93 11.35
CA ARG A 27 5.84 16.19 11.89
C ARG A 27 5.84 17.27 12.97
N ALA A 28 4.93 18.24 12.88
CA ALA A 28 4.77 19.28 13.89
C ALA A 28 4.18 18.74 15.21
N GLN A 29 3.48 17.59 15.18
CA GLN A 29 2.93 16.97 16.38
C GLN A 29 4.03 16.38 17.25
N ARG A 30 4.11 16.84 18.51
CA ARG A 30 5.05 16.28 19.49
C ARG A 30 4.60 14.88 19.91
N PRO A 31 5.48 13.88 19.91
CA PRO A 31 5.16 12.57 20.45
C PRO A 31 4.84 12.68 21.94
N PHE A 32 3.94 11.82 22.42
CA PHE A 32 3.69 11.68 23.85
C PHE A 32 4.97 11.26 24.57
N PRO A 33 5.18 11.67 25.84
CA PRO A 33 6.33 11.24 26.62
C PRO A 33 6.48 9.71 26.63
N GLY A 34 7.66 9.21 26.25
CA GLY A 34 7.96 7.78 26.16
C GLY A 34 7.47 7.07 24.88
N ALA A 35 6.88 7.79 23.91
CA ALA A 35 6.59 7.25 22.59
C ALA A 35 7.77 7.52 21.63
N ALA A 36 8.07 6.53 20.78
CA ALA A 36 9.01 6.71 19.67
C ALA A 36 8.51 7.78 18.69
N SER A 37 9.45 8.51 18.08
CA SER A 37 9.13 9.46 17.02
C SER A 37 8.58 8.74 15.78
N GLN A 38 7.84 9.48 14.94
CA GLN A 38 7.35 8.94 13.65
C GLN A 38 8.50 8.53 12.73
N ASP A 39 9.59 9.30 12.73
CA ASP A 39 10.77 8.98 11.92
C ASP A 39 11.43 7.67 12.37
N LEU A 40 11.55 7.45 13.68
CA LEU A 40 12.09 6.19 14.22
C LEU A 40 11.17 5.01 13.92
N MET A 41 9.85 5.20 14.03
CA MET A 41 8.88 4.17 13.66
C MET A 41 8.91 3.81 12.17
N SER A 42 9.18 4.79 11.31
CA SER A 42 9.35 4.59 9.87
C SER A 42 10.66 3.87 9.57
N TYR A 43 11.76 4.27 10.23
CA TYR A 43 13.05 3.62 10.13
C TYR A 43 12.98 2.13 10.48
N TRP A 44 12.23 1.75 11.52
CA TRP A 44 12.08 0.34 11.89
C TRP A 44 11.44 -0.53 10.80
N GLY A 45 10.59 0.05 9.94
CA GLY A 45 10.07 -0.65 8.76
C GLY A 45 11.20 -1.00 7.79
N TYR A 46 11.93 0.02 7.33
CA TYR A 46 13.04 -0.18 6.40
C TYR A 46 14.17 -1.03 6.98
N LYS A 47 14.51 -0.87 8.28
CA LYS A 47 15.52 -1.74 8.91
C LYS A 47 15.05 -3.19 8.98
N PHE A 48 13.76 -3.43 9.19
CA PHE A 48 13.20 -4.78 9.16
C PHE A 48 13.34 -5.40 7.76
N GLU A 49 13.09 -4.65 6.70
CA GLU A 49 13.35 -5.09 5.31
C GLU A 49 14.83 -5.40 5.09
N THR A 50 15.74 -4.48 5.46
CA THR A 50 17.19 -4.70 5.34
C THR A 50 17.65 -5.98 6.04
N LEU A 51 17.14 -6.25 7.25
CA LEU A 51 17.51 -7.44 8.02
C LEU A 51 16.86 -8.73 7.49
N SER A 52 15.68 -8.63 6.88
CA SER A 52 14.90 -9.80 6.47
C SER A 52 15.21 -10.26 5.05
N LEU A 53 15.76 -9.37 4.21
CA LEU A 53 15.94 -9.62 2.78
C LEU A 53 17.40 -9.92 2.41
N LEU A 54 17.56 -10.49 1.21
CA LEU A 54 18.83 -10.65 0.51
C LEU A 54 18.66 -10.09 -0.90
N SER A 55 19.74 -9.54 -1.46
CA SER A 55 19.73 -8.97 -2.82
C SER A 55 19.67 -10.04 -3.93
N LYS A 56 19.89 -11.31 -3.58
CA LYS A 56 19.85 -12.49 -4.45
C LYS A 56 19.31 -13.69 -3.64
N PRO A 57 18.90 -14.78 -4.29
CA PRO A 57 18.47 -15.99 -3.59
C PRO A 57 19.52 -16.52 -2.60
N TRP A 58 19.10 -17.44 -1.73
CA TRP A 58 19.97 -17.98 -0.69
C TRP A 58 21.21 -18.68 -1.27
N ASP A 59 21.05 -19.54 -2.28
CA ASP A 59 22.13 -20.34 -2.89
C ASP A 59 23.39 -19.52 -3.27
N PRO A 60 23.30 -18.40 -4.01
CA PRO A 60 24.46 -17.57 -4.34
C PRO A 60 24.87 -16.57 -3.25
N SER A 61 24.17 -16.51 -2.12
CA SER A 61 24.49 -15.60 -1.02
C SER A 61 25.57 -16.19 -0.12
N SER A 62 26.67 -15.45 0.02
CA SER A 62 27.76 -15.82 0.93
C SER A 62 27.33 -15.67 2.39
N ARG A 63 27.95 -16.45 3.26
CA ARG A 63 27.73 -16.35 4.71
C ARG A 63 27.95 -14.93 5.24
N ARG A 64 29.00 -14.27 4.75
CA ARG A 64 29.36 -12.90 5.13
C ARG A 64 28.25 -11.91 4.78
N GLU A 65 27.71 -11.98 3.55
CA GLU A 65 26.59 -11.12 3.14
C GLU A 65 25.36 -11.31 4.04
N ILE A 66 25.04 -12.55 4.43
CA ILE A 66 23.89 -12.85 5.28
C ILE A 66 24.09 -12.30 6.71
N GLU A 67 25.27 -12.48 7.28
CA GLU A 67 25.57 -12.13 8.68
C GLU A 67 25.86 -10.64 8.88
N SER A 68 26.31 -9.90 7.85
CA SER A 68 26.62 -8.46 7.96
C SER A 68 25.44 -7.51 7.75
N ARG A 69 24.20 -8.00 7.57
CA ARG A 69 23.02 -7.16 7.30
C ARG A 69 22.68 -6.18 8.45
N GLU A 70 23.14 -6.49 9.66
CA GLU A 70 23.01 -5.55 10.77
C GLU A 70 23.81 -4.25 10.57
N ASP A 71 24.93 -4.33 9.86
CA ASP A 71 25.81 -3.20 9.54
C ASP A 71 25.41 -2.45 8.26
N GLU A 72 24.47 -2.99 7.49
CA GLU A 72 24.00 -2.36 6.25
C GLU A 72 23.28 -1.03 6.53
N ILE A 73 23.62 -0.03 5.71
CA ILE A 73 22.98 1.28 5.72
C ILE A 73 21.57 1.11 5.15
N VAL A 74 20.58 1.45 5.97
CA VAL A 74 19.17 1.44 5.56
C VAL A 74 18.93 2.49 4.49
N ASN A 75 18.30 2.07 3.39
CA ASN A 75 17.97 2.93 2.25
C ASN A 75 16.53 2.68 1.82
N ASN A 76 15.76 3.76 1.66
CA ASN A 76 14.37 3.73 1.18
C ASN A 76 14.18 4.30 -0.24
N HIS A 77 15.26 4.56 -0.98
CA HIS A 77 15.20 5.04 -2.36
C HIS A 77 15.01 3.91 -3.37
N ALA A 78 15.57 2.74 -3.11
CA ALA A 78 15.45 1.59 -4.00
C ALA A 78 14.05 0.99 -3.84
N GLN A 79 13.31 0.91 -4.94
CA GLN A 79 11.95 0.38 -4.97
C GLN A 79 11.78 -0.59 -6.13
N TYR A 80 10.97 -1.62 -5.92
CA TYR A 80 10.53 -2.52 -6.99
C TYR A 80 9.01 -2.42 -7.12
N CYS A 81 8.54 -1.90 -8.25
CA CYS A 81 7.11 -1.75 -8.51
C CYS A 81 6.59 -2.87 -9.42
N SER A 82 5.53 -3.54 -8.98
CA SER A 82 4.74 -4.44 -9.81
C SER A 82 3.58 -3.68 -10.44
N ILE A 83 3.33 -3.91 -11.73
CA ILE A 83 2.15 -3.40 -12.44
C ILE A 83 1.21 -4.56 -12.68
N VAL A 84 0.05 -4.53 -12.04
CA VAL A 84 -0.96 -5.58 -12.12
C VAL A 84 -2.23 -5.09 -12.77
N ARG A 85 -2.89 -5.98 -13.51
CA ARG A 85 -4.26 -5.80 -13.98
C ARG A 85 -5.18 -6.58 -13.07
N THR A 86 -6.10 -5.89 -12.41
CA THR A 86 -7.09 -6.49 -11.50
C THR A 86 -8.48 -5.89 -11.74
N GLY A 87 -9.47 -6.30 -10.97
CA GLY A 87 -10.83 -5.76 -11.06
C GLY A 87 -11.66 -5.95 -9.81
N LEU A 88 -12.58 -5.02 -9.58
CA LEU A 88 -13.59 -5.06 -8.53
C LEU A 88 -14.96 -4.84 -9.16
N GLY A 89 -15.89 -5.78 -8.96
CA GLY A 89 -17.19 -5.74 -9.65
C GLY A 89 -17.01 -5.72 -11.17
N LYS A 90 -17.63 -4.74 -11.84
CA LYS A 90 -17.50 -4.57 -13.31
C LYS A 90 -16.31 -3.68 -13.72
N VAL A 91 -15.58 -3.12 -12.75
CA VAL A 91 -14.47 -2.21 -13.01
C VAL A 91 -13.16 -2.98 -13.13
N LYS A 92 -12.47 -2.79 -14.26
CA LYS A 92 -11.10 -3.23 -14.47
C LYS A 92 -10.16 -2.08 -14.15
N MET A 93 -9.05 -2.39 -13.50
CA MET A 93 -8.04 -1.41 -13.10
C MET A 93 -6.64 -1.93 -13.39
N VAL A 94 -5.73 -1.00 -13.63
CA VAL A 94 -4.29 -1.24 -13.66
C VAL A 94 -3.72 -0.52 -12.44
N LEU A 95 -3.00 -1.24 -11.60
CA LEU A 95 -2.40 -0.70 -10.39
C LEU A 95 -0.89 -0.88 -10.48
N GLY A 96 -0.16 0.21 -10.23
CA GLY A 96 1.26 0.15 -9.91
C GLY A 96 1.42 0.19 -8.40
N GLY A 97 2.17 -0.75 -7.84
CA GLY A 97 2.45 -0.78 -6.41
C GLY A 97 3.81 -1.38 -6.12
N GLU A 98 4.48 -0.83 -5.12
CA GLU A 98 5.71 -1.39 -4.55
C GLU A 98 5.43 -2.78 -3.97
N VAL A 99 6.38 -3.69 -4.14
CA VAL A 99 6.41 -5.01 -3.50
C VAL A 99 7.76 -5.21 -2.84
N ASP A 100 7.76 -5.75 -1.61
CA ASP A 100 8.97 -5.77 -0.79
C ASP A 100 9.98 -6.83 -1.25
N ALA A 101 9.52 -8.07 -1.52
CA ALA A 101 10.40 -9.14 -1.97
C ALA A 101 9.69 -10.32 -2.64
N VAL A 102 10.49 -11.23 -3.18
CA VAL A 102 10.06 -12.58 -3.58
C VAL A 102 10.32 -13.53 -2.42
N TRP A 103 9.34 -14.38 -2.08
CA TRP A 103 9.45 -15.35 -0.98
C TRP A 103 10.52 -16.42 -1.23
N ASP A 104 10.62 -16.89 -2.47
CA ASP A 104 11.47 -17.99 -2.90
C ASP A 104 12.36 -17.60 -4.09
N VAL A 105 11.87 -17.81 -5.32
CA VAL A 105 12.57 -17.52 -6.57
C VAL A 105 11.61 -16.89 -7.55
N LYS A 106 12.10 -15.89 -8.28
CA LYS A 106 11.33 -15.30 -9.36
C LYS A 106 11.30 -16.29 -10.54
N PRO A 107 10.13 -16.74 -11.01
CA PRO A 107 10.05 -17.68 -12.12
C PRO A 107 10.68 -17.09 -13.39
N GLU A 108 11.33 -17.94 -14.18
CA GLU A 108 11.86 -17.57 -15.51
C GLU A 108 10.73 -17.33 -16.51
N ASP A 109 9.63 -18.10 -16.41
CA ASP A 109 8.42 -17.87 -17.18
C ASP A 109 7.74 -16.59 -16.70
N LYS A 110 7.71 -15.59 -17.59
CA LYS A 110 7.09 -14.28 -17.33
C LYS A 110 5.57 -14.36 -17.15
N ASN A 111 4.94 -15.47 -17.54
CA ASN A 111 3.50 -15.68 -17.34
C ASN A 111 3.19 -16.39 -16.02
N ALA A 112 4.19 -16.95 -15.34
CA ALA A 112 4.00 -17.58 -14.05
C ALA A 112 3.78 -16.53 -12.96
N SER A 113 2.93 -16.85 -12.00
CA SER A 113 2.73 -16.02 -10.81
C SER A 113 4.02 -15.92 -10.02
N ILE A 114 4.40 -14.71 -9.63
CA ILE A 114 5.53 -14.48 -8.73
C ILE A 114 5.03 -14.62 -7.30
N ASN A 115 5.75 -15.37 -6.48
CA ASN A 115 5.42 -15.57 -5.07
C ASN A 115 5.90 -14.38 -4.24
N TRP A 116 5.21 -13.25 -4.34
CA TRP A 116 5.54 -12.03 -3.60
C TRP A 116 5.34 -12.19 -2.09
N VAL A 117 6.11 -11.44 -1.31
CA VAL A 117 5.91 -11.27 0.12
C VAL A 117 5.94 -9.80 0.50
N GLU A 118 5.00 -9.40 1.35
CA GLU A 118 4.96 -8.08 1.98
C GLU A 118 5.56 -8.17 3.39
N LEU A 119 6.40 -7.22 3.77
CA LEU A 119 6.97 -7.08 5.10
C LEU A 119 6.29 -5.95 5.85
N LYS A 120 5.91 -6.22 7.10
CA LYS A 120 5.29 -5.22 7.97
C LYS A 120 5.86 -5.32 9.38
N THR A 121 5.89 -4.20 10.09
CA THR A 121 6.21 -4.20 11.52
C THR A 121 5.05 -3.68 12.36
N THR A 122 4.91 -4.21 13.57
CA THR A 122 3.96 -3.69 14.55
C THR A 122 4.50 -3.85 15.97
N ALA A 123 3.98 -3.04 16.89
CA ALA A 123 4.28 -3.22 18.31
C ALA A 123 3.69 -4.55 18.82
N GLU A 124 4.32 -5.13 19.84
CA GLU A 124 3.76 -6.26 20.58
C GLU A 124 2.34 -6.01 21.09
N ILE A 125 1.56 -7.09 21.14
CA ILE A 125 0.17 -7.06 21.57
C ILE A 125 0.11 -7.65 22.97
N HIS A 126 -0.14 -6.82 23.97
CA HIS A 126 -0.21 -7.25 25.38
C HIS A 126 -1.63 -7.24 25.95
N ASN A 127 -2.57 -6.57 25.29
CA ASN A 127 -3.92 -6.38 25.77
C ASN A 127 -4.90 -6.16 24.60
N ASP A 128 -6.20 -6.17 24.92
CA ASP A 128 -7.28 -5.99 23.95
C ASP A 128 -7.22 -4.66 23.20
N ARG A 129 -6.74 -3.58 23.83
CA ARG A 129 -6.60 -2.28 23.17
C ARG A 129 -5.53 -2.31 22.08
N ASP A 130 -4.41 -2.98 22.34
CA ASP A 130 -3.35 -3.15 21.35
C ASP A 130 -3.78 -4.09 20.24
N TYR A 131 -4.55 -5.14 20.57
CA TYR A 131 -5.16 -6.02 19.57
C TYR A 131 -6.10 -5.24 18.63
N MET A 132 -6.97 -4.37 19.16
CA MET A 132 -7.84 -3.51 18.34
C MET A 132 -7.07 -2.58 17.40
N LYS A 133 -5.92 -2.04 17.84
CA LYS A 133 -5.06 -1.22 16.96
C LYS A 133 -4.44 -2.09 15.86
N PHE A 134 -3.98 -3.29 16.20
CA PHE A 134 -3.43 -4.23 15.24
C PHE A 134 -4.48 -4.68 14.22
N GLU A 135 -5.69 -5.00 14.66
CA GLU A 135 -6.80 -5.39 13.77
C GLU A 135 -7.13 -4.28 12.75
N ARG A 136 -7.11 -3.01 13.16
CA ARG A 136 -7.25 -1.87 12.23
C ARG A 136 -6.08 -1.73 11.25
N LYS A 137 -4.86 -2.13 11.65
CA LYS A 137 -3.71 -2.18 10.74
C LYS A 137 -3.81 -3.35 9.77
N LEU A 138 -4.34 -4.49 10.21
CA LEU A 138 -4.56 -5.66 9.36
C LEU A 138 -5.44 -5.33 8.15
N LEU A 139 -6.44 -4.46 8.29
CA LEU A 139 -7.22 -3.95 7.15
C LEU A 139 -6.31 -3.32 6.08
N LYS A 140 -5.34 -2.49 6.50
CA LYS A 140 -4.40 -1.82 5.59
C LYS A 140 -3.44 -2.81 4.95
N PHE A 141 -2.88 -3.72 5.76
CA PHE A 141 -1.98 -4.76 5.26
C PHE A 141 -2.69 -5.64 4.23
N TRP A 142 -3.88 -6.11 4.57
CA TRP A 142 -4.71 -6.92 3.70
C TRP A 142 -5.04 -6.20 2.39
N ILE A 143 -5.59 -4.98 2.42
CA ILE A 143 -6.04 -4.34 1.19
C ILE A 143 -4.87 -3.97 0.25
N GLN A 144 -3.71 -3.62 0.81
CA GLN A 144 -2.49 -3.36 0.03
C GLN A 144 -2.03 -4.63 -0.70
N SER A 145 -1.85 -5.72 0.02
CA SER A 145 -1.39 -6.99 -0.55
C SER A 145 -2.44 -7.63 -1.46
N PHE A 146 -3.73 -7.56 -1.10
CA PHE A 146 -4.84 -8.13 -1.88
C PHE A 146 -4.96 -7.49 -3.27
N LEU A 147 -4.89 -6.16 -3.35
CA LEU A 147 -5.02 -5.45 -4.62
C LEU A 147 -3.85 -5.70 -5.58
N LEU A 148 -2.66 -5.96 -5.03
CA LEU A 148 -1.44 -6.28 -5.80
C LEU A 148 -1.25 -7.78 -6.04
N GLY A 149 -2.13 -8.63 -5.52
CA GLY A 149 -2.02 -10.08 -5.64
C GLY A 149 -0.84 -10.68 -4.88
N VAL A 150 -0.39 -10.02 -3.81
CA VAL A 150 0.67 -10.52 -2.93
C VAL A 150 0.10 -11.58 -1.99
N PRO A 151 0.51 -12.86 -2.09
CA PRO A 151 -0.13 -13.96 -1.35
C PRO A 151 0.22 -13.98 0.14
N LYS A 152 1.37 -13.40 0.54
CA LYS A 152 1.91 -13.53 1.90
C LYS A 152 2.31 -12.18 2.50
N ILE A 153 2.06 -12.03 3.80
CA ILE A 153 2.54 -10.92 4.61
C ILE A 153 3.32 -11.49 5.80
N VAL A 154 4.56 -11.03 6.02
CA VAL A 154 5.34 -11.34 7.22
C VAL A 154 5.33 -10.15 8.15
N VAL A 155 4.83 -10.36 9.37
CA VAL A 155 4.71 -9.32 10.39
C VAL A 155 5.79 -9.50 11.46
N GLY A 156 6.72 -8.54 11.54
CA GLY A 156 7.66 -8.39 12.64
C GLY A 156 7.04 -7.67 13.83
N TYR A 157 6.89 -8.38 14.94
CA TYR A 157 6.45 -7.80 16.21
C TYR A 157 7.67 -7.30 16.97
N ARG A 158 7.61 -6.05 17.42
CA ARG A 158 8.72 -5.39 18.10
C ARG A 158 8.32 -4.81 19.44
N THR A 159 9.28 -4.76 20.35
CA THR A 159 9.16 -4.03 21.61
C THR A 159 9.02 -2.52 21.35
N LYS A 160 8.78 -1.75 22.42
CA LYS A 160 8.75 -0.28 22.36
C LYS A 160 10.07 0.33 21.93
N ASP A 161 11.18 -0.36 22.20
CA ASP A 161 12.54 0.08 21.88
C ASP A 161 12.99 -0.34 20.47
N GLY A 162 12.10 -0.98 19.70
CA GLY A 162 12.40 -1.37 18.31
C GLY A 162 13.00 -2.75 18.16
N ILE A 163 13.12 -3.54 19.23
CA ILE A 163 13.71 -4.88 19.18
C ILE A 163 12.67 -5.87 18.64
N LEU A 164 12.99 -6.55 17.56
CA LEU A 164 12.15 -7.62 16.99
C LEU A 164 12.07 -8.79 17.98
N SER A 165 10.85 -9.17 18.38
CA SER A 165 10.61 -10.24 19.34
C SER A 165 10.06 -11.51 18.70
N ARG A 166 9.22 -11.38 17.68
CA ARG A 166 8.69 -12.53 16.92
C ARG A 166 8.27 -12.16 15.51
N LEU A 167 8.15 -13.19 14.68
CA LEU A 167 7.59 -13.11 13.34
C LEU A 167 6.25 -13.84 13.28
N GLU A 168 5.41 -13.44 12.35
CA GLU A 168 4.17 -14.12 12.02
C GLU A 168 3.92 -14.05 10.53
N GLU A 169 3.68 -15.20 9.91
CA GLU A 169 3.27 -15.29 8.52
C GLU A 169 1.75 -15.26 8.42
N LEU A 170 1.24 -14.41 7.55
CA LEU A 170 -0.17 -14.27 7.24
C LEU A 170 -0.39 -14.55 5.76
N GLU A 171 -1.34 -15.43 5.44
CA GLU A 171 -1.83 -15.58 4.08
C GLU A 171 -2.85 -14.47 3.80
N THR A 172 -2.61 -13.65 2.79
CA THR A 172 -3.43 -12.47 2.49
C THR A 172 -4.92 -12.80 2.37
N GLN A 173 -5.26 -13.92 1.73
CA GLN A 173 -6.66 -14.31 1.50
C GLN A 173 -7.39 -14.70 2.79
N SER A 174 -6.69 -15.19 3.82
CA SER A 174 -7.32 -15.64 5.07
C SER A 174 -7.51 -14.54 6.11
N ILE A 175 -6.90 -13.36 5.91
CA ILE A 175 -6.95 -12.25 6.88
C ILE A 175 -8.40 -11.83 7.22
N PRO A 176 -9.32 -11.62 6.25
CA PRO A 176 -10.70 -11.23 6.58
C PRO A 176 -11.42 -12.25 7.44
N ASP A 177 -11.30 -13.54 7.12
CA ASP A 177 -11.94 -14.63 7.88
C ASP A 177 -11.34 -14.74 9.28
N ARG A 178 -10.02 -14.57 9.41
CA ARG A 178 -9.36 -14.53 10.71
C ARG A 178 -9.89 -13.39 11.59
N VAL A 179 -10.10 -12.20 11.03
CA VAL A 179 -10.67 -11.05 11.75
C VAL A 179 -12.12 -11.31 12.15
N LYS A 180 -12.90 -11.98 11.29
CA LYS A 180 -14.29 -12.33 11.56
C LYS A 180 -14.44 -13.40 12.65
N ILE A 181 -13.61 -14.45 12.64
CA ILE A 181 -13.72 -15.61 13.53
C ILE A 181 -13.02 -15.35 14.87
N HIS A 182 -11.83 -14.77 14.84
CA HIS A 182 -10.97 -14.62 16.02
C HIS A 182 -10.82 -13.17 16.48
N GLY A 183 -11.22 -12.21 15.65
CA GLY A 183 -11.10 -10.79 15.95
C GLY A 183 -12.31 -10.20 16.67
N ARG A 184 -12.36 -8.87 16.66
CA ARG A 184 -13.45 -8.07 17.22
C ARG A 184 -14.41 -7.56 16.14
N GLY A 185 -14.22 -7.99 14.90
CA GLY A 185 -15.05 -7.57 13.76
C GLY A 185 -15.01 -6.06 13.52
N SER A 186 -13.86 -5.40 13.75
CA SER A 186 -13.76 -3.94 13.56
C SER A 186 -13.83 -3.50 12.09
N TRP A 187 -13.74 -4.46 11.17
CA TRP A 187 -13.97 -4.29 9.74
C TRP A 187 -14.41 -5.62 9.13
N ASP A 188 -15.01 -5.55 7.94
CA ASP A 188 -15.46 -6.71 7.16
C ASP A 188 -14.94 -6.57 5.72
N GLY A 189 -14.25 -7.61 5.24
CA GLY A 189 -13.63 -7.60 3.92
C GLY A 189 -14.65 -7.44 2.79
N ASN A 190 -15.82 -8.06 2.89
CA ASN A 190 -16.88 -7.95 1.88
C ASN A 190 -17.45 -6.53 1.83
N ILE A 191 -17.67 -5.91 2.99
CA ILE A 191 -18.11 -4.50 3.06
C ILE A 191 -17.08 -3.59 2.36
N CYS A 192 -15.79 -3.78 2.64
CA CYS A 192 -14.71 -3.00 2.01
C CYS A 192 -14.70 -3.17 0.48
N ILE A 193 -14.73 -4.40 -0.02
CA ILE A 193 -14.70 -4.68 -1.46
C ILE A 193 -15.96 -4.18 -2.16
N ASN A 194 -17.15 -4.42 -1.59
CA ASN A 194 -18.42 -3.98 -2.17
C ASN A 194 -18.50 -2.46 -2.22
N PHE A 195 -18.09 -1.77 -1.16
CA PHE A 195 -18.01 -0.31 -1.15
C PHE A 195 -17.08 0.19 -2.27
N ALA A 196 -15.88 -0.36 -2.37
CA ALA A 196 -14.91 0.04 -3.38
C ALA A 196 -15.44 -0.21 -4.81
N ALA A 197 -16.09 -1.35 -5.06
CA ALA A 197 -16.69 -1.67 -6.35
C ALA A 197 -17.78 -0.67 -6.73
N VAL A 198 -18.75 -0.42 -5.84
CA VAL A 198 -19.83 0.55 -6.06
C VAL A 198 -19.27 1.97 -6.28
N PHE A 199 -18.29 2.36 -5.48
CA PHE A 199 -17.63 3.66 -5.59
C PHE A 199 -16.93 3.84 -6.94
N LEU A 200 -16.18 2.83 -7.40
CA LEU A 200 -15.50 2.88 -8.68
C LEU A 200 -16.48 2.86 -9.87
N GLU A 201 -17.58 2.11 -9.78
CA GLU A 201 -18.64 2.14 -10.79
C GLU A 201 -19.29 3.53 -10.87
N TRP A 202 -19.57 4.15 -9.73
CA TRP A 202 -20.06 5.53 -9.67
C TRP A 202 -19.05 6.55 -10.21
N LEU A 203 -17.75 6.41 -9.91
CA LEU A 203 -16.72 7.31 -10.47
C LEU A 203 -16.74 7.32 -12.00
N LYS A 204 -16.99 6.17 -12.63
CA LYS A 204 -17.09 6.06 -14.09
C LYS A 204 -18.28 6.80 -14.69
N THR A 205 -19.33 7.07 -13.92
CA THR A 205 -20.48 7.87 -14.38
C THR A 205 -20.27 9.37 -14.17
N VAL A 206 -19.34 9.76 -13.29
CA VAL A 206 -19.08 11.16 -12.93
C VAL A 206 -17.92 11.74 -13.73
N ILE A 207 -16.83 10.98 -13.88
CA ILE A 207 -15.62 11.43 -14.56
C ILE A 207 -15.71 11.04 -16.03
N THR A 208 -16.31 11.93 -16.81
CA THR A 208 -16.58 11.73 -18.24
C THR A 208 -16.18 12.96 -19.03
N GLY A 209 -15.67 12.75 -20.24
CA GLY A 209 -15.23 13.84 -21.11
C GLY A 209 -13.89 14.43 -20.69
N ASP A 210 -13.61 15.64 -21.18
CA ASP A 210 -12.35 16.35 -20.94
C ASP A 210 -12.36 17.13 -19.62
N GLY A 211 -11.19 17.30 -19.01
CA GLY A 211 -10.97 18.08 -17.80
C GLY A 211 -10.24 17.35 -16.67
N VAL A 212 -10.20 18.02 -15.52
CA VAL A 212 -9.57 17.52 -14.30
C VAL A 212 -10.59 17.53 -13.17
N TRP A 213 -10.66 16.46 -12.39
CA TRP A 213 -11.57 16.29 -11.26
C TRP A 213 -10.79 16.14 -9.95
N ARG A 214 -11.39 16.63 -8.86
CA ARG A 214 -10.96 16.39 -7.49
C ARG A 214 -11.86 15.35 -6.84
N ILE A 215 -11.26 14.26 -6.37
CA ILE A 215 -11.92 13.27 -5.50
C ILE A 215 -11.50 13.60 -4.06
N ARG A 216 -12.46 13.97 -3.21
CA ARG A 216 -12.24 14.41 -1.83
C ARG A 216 -13.13 13.65 -0.86
N LYS A 217 -12.52 13.13 0.21
CA LYS A 217 -13.23 12.65 1.40
C LYS A 217 -12.99 13.64 2.54
N PRO A 218 -13.93 14.56 2.83
CA PRO A 218 -13.76 15.49 3.93
C PRO A 218 -13.62 14.74 5.27
N GLU A 219 -12.84 15.31 6.18
CA GLU A 219 -12.63 14.73 7.50
C GLU A 219 -13.98 14.62 8.24
N LYS A 220 -14.24 13.48 8.88
CA LYS A 220 -15.48 13.19 9.64
C LYS A 220 -16.80 13.24 8.86
N ALA A 221 -16.80 13.65 7.59
CA ALA A 221 -17.99 13.62 6.74
C ALA A 221 -18.38 12.17 6.39
N PRO A 222 -19.67 11.84 6.22
CA PRO A 222 -20.10 10.51 5.77
C PRO A 222 -20.10 10.35 4.24
N PHE A 223 -19.68 11.36 3.49
CA PHE A 223 -19.77 11.39 2.03
C PHE A 223 -18.41 11.61 1.35
N ILE A 224 -18.32 11.24 0.07
CA ILE A 224 -17.21 11.55 -0.83
C ILE A 224 -17.74 12.54 -1.88
N GLU A 225 -16.94 13.55 -2.18
CA GLU A 225 -17.26 14.55 -3.21
C GLU A 225 -16.35 14.36 -4.41
N VAL A 226 -16.92 14.52 -5.59
CA VAL A 226 -16.19 14.57 -6.85
C VAL A 226 -16.67 15.80 -7.61
N PHE A 227 -15.76 16.72 -7.88
CA PHE A 227 -16.08 17.98 -8.55
C PHE A 227 -14.98 18.33 -9.56
N LYS A 228 -15.38 18.99 -10.63
CA LYS A 228 -14.48 19.40 -11.71
C LYS A 228 -13.66 20.61 -11.25
N LEU A 229 -12.36 20.58 -11.51
CA LEU A 229 -11.40 21.66 -11.25
C LEU A 229 -11.12 22.45 -12.53
N GLU A 230 -10.95 21.74 -13.64
CA GLU A 230 -10.61 22.30 -14.94
C GLU A 230 -11.56 21.74 -16.00
N GLU A 231 -12.03 22.60 -16.90
CA GLU A 231 -13.00 22.20 -17.91
C GLU A 231 -12.41 21.40 -19.07
N SER A 232 -11.10 21.54 -19.31
CA SER A 232 -10.39 20.89 -20.41
C SER A 232 -8.97 20.51 -20.02
N GLY A 233 -8.37 19.57 -20.74
CA GLY A 233 -7.01 19.09 -20.51
C GLY A 233 -6.93 18.01 -19.43
N PHE A 234 -5.69 17.59 -19.16
CA PHE A 234 -5.40 16.45 -18.29
C PHE A 234 -4.68 16.86 -16.99
N GLY A 235 -4.48 18.16 -16.77
CA GLY A 235 -3.60 18.70 -15.73
C GLY A 235 -2.18 18.11 -15.82
N ASP A 236 -1.50 18.01 -14.69
CA ASP A 236 -0.18 17.37 -14.60
C ASP A 236 -0.26 15.84 -14.48
N ILE A 237 -1.47 15.26 -14.58
CA ILE A 237 -1.70 13.81 -14.39
C ILE A 237 -1.12 13.01 -15.56
N LEU A 238 -1.27 13.51 -16.79
CA LEU A 238 -0.80 12.85 -18.00
C LEU A 238 0.31 13.65 -18.66
N HIS A 239 1.49 13.04 -18.77
CA HIS A 239 2.60 13.63 -19.51
C HIS A 239 2.30 13.72 -21.01
N GLU A 240 2.77 14.78 -21.67
CA GLU A 240 2.51 15.01 -23.09
C GLU A 240 2.94 13.83 -23.98
N ASP A 241 4.10 13.23 -23.69
CA ASP A 241 4.60 12.11 -24.47
C ASP A 241 3.69 10.89 -24.39
N PHE A 242 3.04 10.66 -23.25
CA PHE A 242 2.05 9.59 -23.10
C PHE A 242 0.82 9.88 -23.95
N VAL A 243 0.31 11.13 -23.92
CA VAL A 243 -0.83 11.55 -24.72
C VAL A 243 -0.52 11.43 -26.21
N LYS A 244 0.66 11.91 -26.66
CA LYS A 244 1.13 11.79 -28.04
C LYS A 244 1.21 10.33 -28.45
N ALA A 245 1.92 9.49 -27.70
CA ALA A 245 2.09 8.07 -28.00
C ALA A 245 0.75 7.32 -28.12
N ARG A 246 -0.22 7.62 -27.25
CA ARG A 246 -1.55 6.97 -27.27
C ARG A 246 -2.50 7.51 -28.33
N SER A 247 -2.27 8.72 -28.83
CA SER A 247 -3.07 9.32 -29.91
C SER A 247 -2.73 8.76 -31.30
N HIS A 248 -1.62 8.03 -31.41
CA HIS A 248 -1.19 7.34 -32.65
C HIS A 248 -1.63 5.88 -32.73
N ILE A 249 -2.45 5.40 -31.79
CA ILE A 249 -2.99 4.03 -31.70
C ILE A 249 -4.51 4.11 -31.83
#